data_AF-A0A969GFY8-F1
#
_entry.id   AF-A0A969GFY8-F1
#
_cell.length_a   1.000
_cell.length_b   1.000
_cell.length_c   1.000
_cell.angle_alpha   90.00
_cell.angle_beta   90.00
_cell.angle_gamma   90.00
#
_symmetry.space_group_name_H-M   'P 1'
#
loop_
_entity.id
_entity.type
_entity.pdbx_description
1 polymer ?
#
loop_
_entity_poly.entity_id
_entity_poly.type
_entity_poly.pdbx_seq_one_letter_code
_entity_poly.pdbx_strand_id
1 'polypeptide(L)'
;MNVETGSDDKEKINLKILAELCSNDWGLYKTTSINLEKVGEIVNKTALANEEKTVVSKRIQEIFNTFESMPKSLAWTLRDRVGTRVKWYIEVEEVGR
;
A
#
# COMPACT_ATOMS: atom_id res chain seq x y z
N MET A 1 9.87 6.37 -16.53
CA MET A 1 9.38 5.68 -15.30
C MET A 1 8.80 4.32 -15.71
N ASN A 2 9.64 3.29 -15.86
CA ASN A 2 9.31 2.08 -16.63
C ASN A 2 9.04 0.82 -15.78
N VAL A 3 8.85 0.97 -14.46
CA VAL A 3 8.64 -0.18 -13.55
C VAL A 3 7.17 -0.59 -13.56
N GLU A 4 6.83 -1.74 -14.13
CA GLU A 4 5.46 -2.29 -14.07
C GLU A 4 5.19 -3.07 -12.78
N THR A 5 3.92 -3.37 -12.50
CA THR A 5 3.58 -4.35 -11.47
C THR A 5 3.82 -5.77 -11.97
N GLY A 6 4.21 -6.68 -11.08
CA GLY A 6 4.30 -8.11 -11.40
C GLY A 6 4.52 -8.96 -10.16
N SER A 7 4.96 -10.20 -10.36
CA SER A 7 5.11 -11.21 -9.29
C SER A 7 6.54 -11.72 -9.13
N ASP A 8 7.52 -11.02 -9.71
CA ASP A 8 8.95 -11.30 -9.64
C ASP A 8 9.75 -10.04 -9.30
N ASP A 9 11.02 -10.23 -8.97
CA ASP A 9 11.92 -9.15 -8.55
C ASP A 9 12.69 -8.50 -9.70
N LYS A 10 12.27 -8.70 -10.96
CA LYS A 10 12.96 -8.17 -12.15
C LYS A 10 12.50 -6.75 -12.47
N GLU A 11 12.91 -5.79 -11.65
CA GLU A 11 12.57 -4.36 -11.81
C GLU A 11 11.06 -4.11 -11.87
N LYS A 12 10.31 -4.76 -10.97
CA LYS A 12 8.85 -4.62 -10.86
C LYS A 12 8.44 -4.23 -9.45
N ILE A 13 7.24 -3.66 -9.36
CA ILE A 13 6.50 -3.62 -8.11
C ILE A 13 5.98 -5.04 -7.87
N ASN A 14 6.63 -5.78 -6.97
CA ASN A 14 6.30 -7.18 -6.71
C ASN A 14 5.03 -7.31 -5.84
N LEU A 15 3.91 -7.58 -6.49
CA LEU A 15 2.59 -7.76 -5.90
C LEU A 15 2.51 -8.99 -4.99
N LYS A 16 3.29 -10.05 -5.27
CA LYS A 16 3.31 -11.25 -4.43
C LYS A 16 3.92 -10.95 -3.06
N ILE A 17 5.02 -10.21 -3.04
CA ILE A 17 5.66 -9.76 -1.79
C ILE A 17 4.73 -8.82 -1.02
N LEU A 18 4.08 -7.87 -1.72
CA LEU A 18 3.10 -6.99 -1.08
C LEU A 18 1.95 -7.78 -0.43
N ALA A 19 1.38 -8.76 -1.14
CA ALA A 19 0.33 -9.62 -0.61
C ALA A 19 0.79 -10.43 0.59
N GLU A 20 1.98 -11.03 0.53
CA GLU A 20 2.55 -11.83 1.61
C GLU A 20 2.80 -10.99 2.87
N LEU A 21 3.42 -9.81 2.73
CA LEU A 21 3.70 -8.94 3.87
C LEU A 21 2.41 -8.35 4.46
N CYS A 22 1.52 -7.83 3.62
CA CYS A 22 0.30 -7.16 4.07
C CYS A 22 -0.78 -8.13 4.60
N SER A 23 -0.77 -9.40 4.18
CA SER A 23 -1.65 -10.43 4.76
C SER A 23 -1.20 -10.90 6.14
N ASN A 24 0.11 -10.81 6.43
CA ASN A 24 0.67 -11.16 7.72
C ASN A 24 0.71 -9.99 8.70
N ASP A 25 0.76 -8.75 8.21
CA ASP A 25 0.79 -7.53 9.03
C ASP A 25 -0.30 -6.53 8.60
N TRP A 26 -1.34 -6.44 9.42
CA TRP A 26 -2.43 -5.47 9.21
C TRP A 26 -1.97 -4.02 9.34
N GLY A 27 -1.01 -3.72 10.22
CA GLY A 27 -0.51 -2.36 10.42
C GLY A 27 0.29 -1.86 9.21
N LEU A 28 1.10 -2.74 8.61
CA LEU A 28 1.79 -2.48 7.36
C LEU A 28 0.82 -2.31 6.20
N TYR A 29 -0.17 -3.20 6.07
CA TYR A 29 -1.27 -3.03 5.10
C TYR A 29 -1.89 -1.65 5.24
N LYS A 30 -2.30 -1.27 6.45
CA LYS A 30 -3.07 -0.04 6.65
C LYS A 30 -2.24 1.21 6.36
N THR A 31 -0.98 1.21 6.79
CA THR A 31 -0.03 2.28 6.48
C THR A 31 0.21 2.39 4.97
N THR A 32 0.39 1.27 4.29
CA THR A 32 0.61 1.24 2.85
C THR A 32 -0.60 1.74 2.08
N SER A 33 -1.81 1.26 2.40
CA SER A 33 -3.06 1.72 1.76
C SER A 33 -3.27 3.23 1.90
N ILE A 34 -3.08 3.78 3.10
CA ILE A 34 -3.24 5.23 3.36
C ILE A 34 -2.24 6.04 2.53
N ASN A 35 -1.00 5.57 2.41
CA ASN A 35 0.00 6.25 1.59
C ASN A 35 -0.32 6.16 0.09
N LEU A 36 -0.81 5.02 -0.40
CA LEU A 36 -1.21 4.88 -1.80
C LEU A 36 -2.39 5.79 -2.17
N GLU A 37 -3.39 5.93 -1.29
CA GLU A 37 -4.47 6.91 -1.44
C GLU A 37 -3.92 8.33 -1.56
N LYS A 38 -3.04 8.74 -0.63
CA LYS A 38 -2.39 10.05 -0.66
C LYS A 38 -1.57 10.27 -1.92
N VAL A 39 -0.83 9.26 -2.40
CA VAL A 39 -0.08 9.35 -3.65
C VAL A 39 -1.03 9.62 -4.82
N GLY A 40 -2.17 8.92 -4.90
CA GLY A 40 -3.19 9.19 -5.92
C GLY A 40 -3.69 10.64 -5.89
N GLU A 41 -3.99 11.16 -4.69
CA GLU A 41 -4.40 12.56 -4.53
C GLU A 41 -3.30 13.57 -4.92
N ILE A 42 -2.05 13.30 -4.54
CA ILE A 42 -0.91 14.17 -4.84
C ILE A 42 -0.66 14.20 -6.34
N VAL A 43 -0.63 13.03 -6.99
CA VAL A 43 -0.40 12.88 -8.44
C VAL A 43 -1.40 13.71 -9.23
N ASN A 44 -2.66 13.71 -8.83
CA ASN A 44 -3.69 14.54 -9.48
C ASN A 44 -3.37 16.04 -9.46
N LYS A 45 -2.71 16.52 -8.39
CA LYS A 45 -2.31 17.92 -8.20
C LYS A 45 -0.96 18.28 -8.85
N THR A 46 -0.21 17.31 -9.36
CA THR A 46 1.08 17.57 -10.04
C THR A 46 0.92 18.11 -11.46
N ALA A 47 2.01 18.67 -11.99
CA ALA A 47 2.15 19.10 -13.38
C ALA A 47 2.55 17.95 -14.36
N LEU A 48 2.49 16.68 -13.91
CA LEU A 48 2.78 15.52 -14.76
C LEU A 48 1.82 15.44 -15.96
N ALA A 49 2.28 14.80 -17.03
CA ALA A 49 1.44 14.52 -18.18
C ALA A 49 0.30 13.54 -17.80
N ASN A 50 -0.82 13.59 -18.52
CA ASN A 50 -1.98 12.75 -18.22
C ASN A 50 -1.66 11.25 -18.34
N GLU A 51 -0.76 10.89 -19.26
CA GLU A 51 -0.27 9.54 -19.47
C GLU A 51 0.48 9.05 -18.23
N GLU A 52 1.33 9.89 -17.64
CA GLU A 52 2.09 9.57 -16.43
C GLU A 52 1.17 9.42 -15.22
N LYS A 53 0.18 10.31 -15.07
CA LYS A 53 -0.85 10.20 -14.03
C LYS A 53 -1.63 8.89 -14.15
N THR A 54 -2.01 8.53 -15.38
CA THR A 54 -2.73 7.28 -15.66
C THR A 54 -1.88 6.06 -15.31
N VAL A 55 -0.58 6.07 -15.62
CA VAL A 55 0.35 5.00 -15.25
C VAL A 55 0.41 4.81 -13.74
N VAL A 56 0.51 5.89 -12.96
CA VAL A 56 0.55 5.79 -11.49
C VAL A 56 -0.79 5.28 -10.94
N SER A 57 -1.92 5.84 -11.38
CA SER A 57 -3.25 5.41 -10.95
C SER A 57 -3.53 3.94 -11.26
N LYS A 58 -3.12 3.46 -12.43
CA LYS A 58 -3.23 2.03 -12.80
C LYS A 58 -2.49 1.14 -11.81
N ARG A 59 -1.24 1.47 -11.49
CA ARG A 59 -0.41 0.68 -10.56
C ARG A 59 -0.96 0.69 -9.15
N ILE A 60 -1.45 1.84 -8.68
CA ILE A 60 -2.14 1.94 -7.38
C ILE A 60 -3.35 1.00 -7.35
N GLN A 61 -4.16 0.99 -8.41
CA GLN A 61 -5.33 0.11 -8.49
C GLN A 61 -4.93 -1.37 -8.50
N GLU A 62 -3.88 -1.76 -9.21
CA GLU A 62 -3.36 -3.14 -9.21
C GLU A 62 -2.91 -3.60 -7.82
N ILE A 63 -2.30 -2.69 -7.04
CA ILE A 63 -1.94 -2.98 -5.64
C ILE A 63 -3.19 -3.11 -4.76
N PHE A 64 -4.21 -2.25 -4.92
CA PHE A 64 -5.46 -2.39 -4.17
C PHE A 64 -6.19 -3.70 -4.49
N ASN A 65 -6.26 -4.08 -5.77
CA ASN A 65 -6.83 -5.37 -6.18
C ASN A 65 -6.05 -6.56 -5.56
N THR A 66 -4.74 -6.42 -5.41
CA THR A 66 -3.89 -7.41 -4.71
C THR A 66 -4.26 -7.49 -3.23
N PHE A 67 -4.43 -6.36 -2.55
CA PHE A 67 -4.87 -6.34 -1.16
C PHE A 67 -6.28 -6.91 -0.96
N GLU A 68 -7.19 -6.71 -1.91
CA GLU A 68 -8.53 -7.29 -1.84
C GLU A 68 -8.49 -8.82 -1.97
N SER A 69 -7.69 -9.33 -2.91
CA SER A 69 -7.62 -10.76 -3.24
C SER A 69 -6.66 -11.58 -2.38
N MET A 70 -5.75 -10.96 -1.63
CA MET A 70 -4.80 -11.68 -0.77
C MET A 70 -5.53 -12.51 0.32
N PRO A 71 -4.99 -13.69 0.69
CA PRO A 71 -5.53 -14.47 1.80
C PRO A 71 -5.44 -13.67 3.10
N LYS A 72 -6.50 -13.69 3.92
CA LYS A 72 -6.56 -12.97 5.19
C LYS A 72 -6.89 -13.95 6.29
N SER A 73 -6.06 -14.02 7.32
CA SER A 73 -6.36 -14.85 8.48
C SER A 73 -7.58 -14.31 9.23
N LEU A 74 -8.19 -15.14 10.09
CA LEU A 74 -9.28 -14.69 10.95
C LEU A 74 -8.82 -13.55 11.87
N ALA A 75 -7.61 -13.66 12.43
CA ALA A 75 -7.03 -12.61 13.27
C ALA A 75 -6.86 -11.29 12.51
N TRP A 76 -6.37 -11.36 11.26
CA TRP A 76 -6.25 -10.19 10.39
C TRP A 76 -7.62 -9.55 10.12
N THR A 77 -8.62 -10.36 9.79
CA THR A 77 -9.98 -9.87 9.47
C THR A 77 -10.65 -9.23 10.69
N LEU A 78 -10.47 -9.81 11.88
CA LEU A 78 -10.93 -9.20 13.12
C LEU A 78 -10.19 -7.89 13.40
N ARG A 79 -8.87 -7.86 13.19
CA ARG A 79 -8.06 -6.64 13.35
C ARG A 79 -8.50 -5.52 12.41
N ASP A 80 -8.90 -5.86 11.19
CA ASP A 80 -9.43 -4.90 10.21
C ASP A 80 -10.76 -4.30 10.63
N ARG A 81 -11.67 -5.10 11.17
CA ARG A 81 -12.92 -4.62 11.75
C ARG A 81 -12.72 -3.67 12.94
N VAL A 82 -11.70 -3.93 13.77
CA VAL A 82 -11.33 -3.02 14.87
C VAL A 82 -10.81 -1.69 14.32
N GLY A 83 -10.12 -1.72 13.18
CA GLY A 83 -9.68 -0.53 12.46
C GLY A 83 -8.66 0.29 13.24
N THR A 84 -8.63 1.59 12.98
CA THR A 84 -7.66 2.54 13.55
C THR A 84 -7.93 2.91 15.01
N ARG A 85 -8.97 2.35 15.64
CA ARG A 85 -9.29 2.58 17.06
C ARG A 85 -8.23 2.02 18.00
N VAL A 86 -7.55 0.95 17.58
CA VAL A 86 -6.37 0.41 18.26
C VAL A 86 -5.14 0.91 17.53
N LYS A 87 -4.20 1.50 18.29
CA LYS A 87 -2.91 1.97 17.79
C LYS A 87 -2.19 0.86 17.03
N TRP A 88 -1.63 1.19 15.87
CA TRP A 88 -0.94 0.25 14.97
C TRP A 88 0.46 0.70 14.59
N TYR A 89 0.88 1.87 15.09
CA TYR A 89 2.21 2.44 14.89
C TYR A 89 2.88 2.62 16.25
N ILE A 90 4.21 2.61 16.22
CA ILE A 90 5.03 2.94 17.38
C ILE A 90 5.16 4.46 17.40
N GLU A 91 4.98 5.09 18.56
CA GLU A 91 5.36 6.49 18.72
C GLU A 91 6.88 6.58 18.74
N VAL A 92 7.44 7.37 17.84
CA VAL A 92 8.87 7.66 17.86
C VAL A 92 9.08 8.73 18.91
N GLU A 93 9.79 8.43 19.99
CA GLU A 93 10.24 9.44 20.95
C GLU A 93 11.29 10.35 20.28
N GLU A 94 11.22 11.65 20.56
CA GLU A 94 12.27 12.58 20.09
C GLU A 94 13.60 12.20 20.73
N VAL A 95 14.59 11.83 19.92
CA VAL A 95 15.97 11.73 20.39
C VAL A 95 16.43 13.15 20.72
N GLY A 96 16.40 13.50 22.00
CA GLY A 96 16.92 14.77 22.51
C GLY A 96 18.33 14.99 21.97
N ARG A 97 18.48 16.05 21.16
CA ARG A 97 19.79 16.58 20.76
C ARG A 97 20.35 17.45 21.87
#